data_AF-A0A377Z1L0-F1
#
_entry.id   AF-A0A377Z1L0-F1
#
_cell.length_a   1.000
_cell.length_b   1.000
_cell.length_c   1.000
_cell.angle_alpha   90.00
_cell.angle_beta   90.00
_cell.angle_gamma   90.00
#
_symmetry.space_group_name_H-M   'P 1'
#
loop_
_entity.id
_entity.type
_entity.pdbx_description
1 polymer ?
#
loop_
_entity_poly.entity_id
_entity_poly.type
_entity_poly.pdbx_seq_one_letter_code
_entity_poly.pdbx_strand_id
1 'polypeptide(L)' 'MPGFLLFLEQIQVLNLETREMVIERVLALDTAEFELEDLKWVILMVLFNIPGCENAYQQMEELLFEVNEGMLH' A
#
# COMPACT_ATOMS: atom_id res chain seq x y z
N MET A 1 -2.98 8.34 -7.58
CA MET A 1 -2.87 7.94 -6.17
C MET A 1 -4.19 7.59 -5.50
N PRO A 2 -5.26 8.41 -5.51
CA PRO A 2 -6.50 8.07 -4.79
C PRO A 2 -7.16 6.78 -5.30
N GLY A 3 -7.08 6.54 -6.62
CA GLY A 3 -7.65 5.34 -7.24
C GLY A 3 -7.01 4.03 -6.77
N PHE A 4 -5.73 4.04 -6.36
CA PHE A 4 -5.07 2.82 -5.89
C PHE A 4 -5.52 2.44 -4.48
N LEU A 5 -5.69 3.41 -3.58
CA LEU A 5 -6.25 3.15 -2.25
C LEU A 5 -7.70 2.64 -2.31
N LEU A 6 -8.52 3.20 -3.22
CA LEU A 6 -9.88 2.71 -3.47
C LEU A 6 -9.89 1.28 -4.01
N PHE A 7 -8.96 0.95 -4.93
CA PHE A 7 -8.82 -0.41 -5.43
C PHE A 7 -8.50 -1.39 -4.31
N LEU A 8 -7.53 -1.07 -3.43
CA LEU A 8 -7.16 -1.92 -2.30
C LEU A 8 -8.31 -2.11 -1.30
N GLU A 9 -9.14 -1.10 -1.11
CA GLU A 9 -10.35 -1.20 -0.28
C GLU A 9 -11.40 -2.12 -0.93
N GLN A 10 -11.57 -2.06 -2.25
CA GLN A 10 -12.50 -2.94 -2.97
C GLN A 10 -12.12 -4.43 -2.86
N ILE A 11 -10.83 -4.75 -2.90
CA ILE A 11 -10.32 -6.11 -2.72
C ILE A 11 -10.11 -6.49 -1.24
N GLN A 12 -10.50 -5.61 -0.30
CA GLN A 12 -10.41 -5.84 1.15
C GLN A 12 -8.98 -6.02 1.68
N VAL A 13 -7.97 -5.54 0.95
CA VAL A 13 -6.58 -5.45 1.44
C VAL A 13 -6.45 -4.32 2.44
N LEU A 14 -7.11 -3.19 2.20
CA LEU A 14 -7.22 -2.09 3.15
C LEU A 14 -8.64 -1.99 3.69
N ASN A 15 -8.74 -1.68 4.99
CA ASN A 15 -9.97 -1.23 5.62
C ASN A 15 -9.87 0.28 5.93
N LEU A 16 -10.95 0.85 6.48
CA LEU A 16 -11.02 2.28 6.81
C LEU A 16 -9.85 2.74 7.69
N GLU A 17 -9.54 1.97 8.73
CA GLU A 17 -8.49 2.28 9.71
C GLU A 17 -7.10 2.24 9.08
N THR A 18 -6.76 1.15 8.38
CA THR A 18 -5.46 1.01 7.72
C THR A 18 -5.27 2.06 6.62
N ARG A 19 -6.36 2.43 5.92
CA ARG A 19 -6.33 3.47 4.88
C ARG A 19 -5.98 4.84 5.48
N GLU A 20 -6.59 5.20 6.61
CA GLU A 20 -6.27 6.44 7.31
C GLU A 20 -4.81 6.45 7.78
N MET A 21 -4.33 5.34 8.34
CA MET A 21 -2.92 5.21 8.76
C MET A 21 -1.93 5.38 7.60
N VAL A 22 -2.25 4.85 6.41
CA VAL A 22 -1.45 5.06 5.20
C VAL A 22 -1.44 6.54 4.82
N ILE A 23 -2.59 7.19 4.79
CA ILE A 23 -2.69 8.63 4.45
C ILE A 23 -1.85 9.46 5.42
N GLU A 24 -1.92 9.18 6.72
CA GLU A 24 -1.10 9.86 7.72
C GLU A 24 0.39 9.67 7.49
N ARG A 25 0.83 8.47 7.10
CA ARG A 25 2.25 8.22 6.78
C ARG A 25 2.70 8.94 5.53
N VAL A 26 1.88 8.96 4.49
CA VAL A 26 2.16 9.71 3.25
C VAL A 26 2.28 11.20 3.53
N LEU A 27 1.34 11.76 4.30
CA LEU A 27 1.37 13.18 4.67
C LEU A 27 2.60 13.51 5.54
N ALA A 28 3.04 12.59 6.39
CA ALA A 28 4.20 12.78 7.26
C ALA A 28 5.55 12.67 6.52
N LEU A 29 5.61 12.02 5.35
CA LEU A 29 6.84 11.86 4.58
C LEU A 29 7.33 13.17 3.95
N ASP A 30 6.46 14.18 3.79
CA ASP A 30 6.77 15.53 3.27
C ASP A 30 7.78 15.53 2.11
N THR A 31 7.59 14.61 1.16
CA THR A 31 8.50 14.42 0.02
C THR A 31 7.97 15.15 -1.22
N ALA A 32 8.89 15.80 -1.93
CA ALA A 32 8.57 16.58 -3.13
C ALA A 32 8.22 15.68 -4.34
N GLU A 33 8.76 14.46 -4.37
CA GLU A 33 8.46 13.43 -5.35
C GLU A 33 7.91 12.23 -4.60
N PHE A 34 6.66 11.88 -4.89
CA PHE A 34 5.99 10.72 -4.33
C PHE A 34 5.33 10.00 -5.49
N GLU A 35 5.71 8.75 -5.71
CA GLU A 35 5.19 7.95 -6.80
C GLU A 35 4.29 6.82 -6.28
N LEU A 36 3.68 6.09 -7.22
CA LEU A 36 2.84 4.96 -6.86
C LEU A 36 3.63 3.86 -6.16
N GLU A 37 4.89 3.67 -6.53
CA GLU A 37 5.76 2.67 -5.90
C GLU A 37 6.04 3.01 -4.43
N ASP A 38 6.35 4.27 -4.12
CA ASP A 38 6.52 4.73 -2.73
C ASP A 38 5.25 4.50 -1.91
N LEU A 39 4.07 4.78 -2.49
CA LEU A 39 2.79 4.51 -1.85
C LEU A 39 2.61 3.03 -1.51
N LYS A 40 2.99 2.12 -2.41
CA LYS A 40 2.90 0.68 -2.16
C LYS A 40 3.82 0.25 -1.01
N TRP A 41 5.05 0.77 -0.97
CA TRP A 41 5.98 0.51 0.13
C TRP A 41 5.45 1.04 1.46
N VAL A 42 4.88 2.25 1.48
CA VAL A 42 4.25 2.81 2.68
C VAL A 42 3.08 1.94 3.16
N ILE A 43 2.27 1.42 2.25
CA ILE A 43 1.17 0.51 2.59
C ILE A 43 1.71 -0.78 3.22
N LEU A 44 2.75 -1.39 2.64
CA LEU A 44 3.41 -2.57 3.22
C LEU A 44 3.96 -2.27 4.62
N MET A 45 4.62 -1.12 4.81
CA MET A 45 5.12 -0.71 6.12
C MET A 45 4.00 -0.54 7.14
N VAL A 46 2.85 0.03 6.77
CA VAL A 46 1.71 0.17 7.68
C VAL A 46 1.14 -1.19 8.04
N LEU A 47 0.89 -2.05 7.06
CA LEU A 47 0.33 -3.39 7.28
C LEU A 47 1.26 -4.26 8.14
N PHE A 48 2.57 -4.16 7.94
CA PHE A 48 3.57 -4.88 8.74
C PHE A 48 3.58 -4.44 10.21
N ASN A 49 3.28 -3.17 10.49
CA ASN A 49 3.28 -2.63 11.84
C ASN A 49 2.00 -2.92 12.63
N ILE A 50 0.96 -3.52 12.00
CA ILE A 50 -0.32 -3.80 12.63
C ILE A 50 -0.47 -5.32 12.86
N PRO A 51 -0.65 -5.77 14.11
CA PRO A 51 -0.88 -7.19 14.38
C PRO A 51 -2.22 -7.65 13.78
N GLY A 52 -2.22 -8.82 13.12
CA GLY A 52 -3.41 -9.40 12.48
C GLY A 52 -3.63 -8.99 11.02
N CYS A 53 -2.74 -8.18 10.44
CA CYS A 53 -2.78 -7.79 9.02
C CYS A 53 -1.95 -8.70 8.10
N GLU A 54 -1.51 -9.87 8.55
CA GLU A 54 -0.61 -10.77 7.80
C GLU A 54 -1.14 -11.14 6.40
N ASN A 55 -2.44 -11.43 6.29
CA ASN A 55 -3.08 -11.77 5.01
C ASN A 55 -3.11 -10.55 4.05
N ALA A 56 -3.47 -9.37 4.57
CA ALA A 56 -3.45 -8.13 3.79
C ALA A 56 -2.03 -7.77 3.35
N TYR A 57 -1.04 -7.98 4.22
CA TYR A 57 0.37 -7.80 3.89
C TYR A 57 0.79 -8.71 2.75
N GLN A 58 0.50 -10.02 2.83
CA GLN A 58 0.84 -10.98 1.77
C GLN A 58 0.20 -10.59 0.42
N GLN A 59 -1.10 -10.26 0.40
CA GLN A 59 -1.78 -9.83 -0.83
C GLN A 59 -1.17 -8.54 -1.41
N MET A 60 -0.81 -7.58 -0.55
CA MET A 60 -0.14 -6.37 -0.99
C MET A 60 1.25 -6.66 -1.56
N GLU A 61 1.98 -7.63 -0.97
CA GLU A 61 3.27 -8.09 -1.45
C GLU A 61 3.15 -8.68 -2.86
N GLU A 62 2.17 -9.57 -3.09
CA GLU A 62 1.88 -10.15 -4.41
C GLU A 62 1.60 -9.05 -5.46
N LEU A 63 0.79 -8.04 -5.12
CA LEU A 63 0.49 -6.88 -5.99
C LEU A 63 1.69 -5.94 -6.23
N LEU A 64 2.66 -5.91 -5.32
CA LEU A 64 3.92 -5.19 -5.50
C LEU A 64 4.81 -5.94 -6.50
N PHE A 65 4.89 -7.26 -6.39
CA PHE A 65 5.70 -8.12 -7.25
C PHE A 65 5.13 -8.28 -8.66
N GLU A 66 3.81 -8.47 -8.83
CA GLU A 66 3.17 -8.59 -10.16
C GLU A 66 3.43 -7.37 -11.05
N VAL A 67 3.48 -6.17 -10.47
CA VAL A 67 3.77 -4.94 -11.22
C VAL A 67 5.24 -4.82 -11.61
N ASN A 68 6.15 -5.40 -10.83
CA ASN A 68 7.58 -5.42 -11.13
C ASN A 68 7.95 -6.49 -12.19
N GLU A 69 7.25 -7.64 -12.21
CA GLU A 69 7.50 -8.68 -13.23
C GLU A 69 7.09 -8.26 -14.64
N GLY A 70 6.08 -7.40 -14.79
CA GLY A 70 5.66 -6.85 -16.08
C GLY A 70 6.71 -5.96 -16.77
N MET A 71 7.77 -5.55 -16.06
CA MET A 71 8.87 -4.74 -16.61
C MET A 71 10.05 -5.60 -17.10
N LEU A 72 10.05 -6.91 -16.84
CA LEU A 72 11.17 -7.83 -17.12
C LEU A 72 10.95 -8.79 -18.30
N HIS A 73 9.86 -8.66 -19.08
CA HIS A 73 9.58 -9.53 -20.23
C HIS A 73 9.52 -8.80 -21.57
#